data_AF-A0A099YF75-F1
#
_entry.id   AF-A0A099YF75-F1
#
_cell.length_a   1.000
_cell.length_b   1.000
_cell.length_c   1.000
_cell.angle_alpha   90.00
_cell.angle_beta   90.00
_cell.angle_gamma   90.00
#
_symmetry.space_group_name_H-M   'P 1'
#
loop_
_entity.id
_entity.type
_entity.pdbx_description
1 polymer ?
#
loop_
_entity_poly.entity_id
_entity_poly.type
_entity_poly.pdbx_seq_one_letter_code
_entity_poly.pdbx_strand_id
1 'polypeptide(L)'
;MVAEYKPSGTAHSTIIDVNYLPEARSRMIEYVDENNQLIRSDAIVGRTGETVAVQSSVPTGWEIVAGKVPDTVVFDESADQPVRIVIKHRVITVDAEQAAKLNHADASELAETIVREIKVLMPHQDQPLITKQQVDFERLGEYDLVNQRFVGFGDWQAVGNPLMAAYRVPEVAGYHPSVSGIDEHEAQAGDADEIIVINYVANQQTIHVKYEDEHGQVIASDPISGQTDQTVPITIKVPAGWKLTAEQVVPDNVTFTATTSDIVLQVAHATVTVLPNDPKTTENLLPNNPDCQYPSGVAFADLNKMFTRLIVFKLPDGHIKAIKQMVRFARSAVVDEVTGQITYHDWQAIGDRELVSVTVPALEGYTATMQVIPSLHVTVDMHDLTVEVEYIKSAVPDQPTTPDEPTPPDEPTTPDQTILPNQPVQSDNQSNRTGNADAIKEASTILPDQTAKSKQVKDKRLPQTGSNEQEHGHIWAILGMLSMLFGGLLGGKRRDKHS
;
A
#
# COMPACT_ATOMS: atom_id res chain seq x y z
N MET A 1 137.36 -107.70 -8.96
CA MET A 1 138.25 -106.62 -9.42
C MET A 1 137.38 -105.46 -9.86
N VAL A 2 137.68 -104.28 -9.33
CA VAL A 2 137.06 -102.99 -9.68
C VAL A 2 137.35 -102.67 -11.15
N ALA A 3 136.37 -102.17 -11.89
CA ALA A 3 136.59 -101.36 -13.08
C ALA A 3 135.43 -100.37 -13.22
N GLU A 4 135.74 -99.09 -12.98
CA GLU A 4 134.89 -97.94 -13.24
C GLU A 4 134.59 -97.79 -14.73
N TYR A 5 133.41 -97.26 -15.05
CA TYR A 5 133.20 -96.49 -16.26
C TYR A 5 132.24 -95.33 -15.98
N LYS A 6 132.72 -94.10 -16.21
CA LYS A 6 131.92 -92.86 -16.31
C LYS A 6 131.51 -92.64 -17.78
N PRO A 7 130.30 -92.12 -18.00
CA PRO A 7 130.17 -90.81 -18.67
C PRO A 7 129.16 -89.92 -17.92
N SER A 8 129.47 -88.69 -17.51
CA SER A 8 129.53 -87.42 -18.29
C SER A 8 128.24 -87.07 -19.04
N GLY A 9 127.40 -86.24 -18.40
CA GLY A 9 126.25 -85.59 -19.03
C GLY A 9 125.82 -84.39 -18.18
N THR A 10 125.91 -83.20 -18.75
CA THR A 10 125.62 -81.87 -18.21
C THR A 10 124.18 -81.77 -17.68
N ALA A 11 123.99 -81.27 -16.45
CA ALA A 11 122.68 -80.81 -16.00
C ALA A 11 122.30 -79.56 -16.80
N HIS A 12 121.40 -79.69 -17.77
CA HIS A 12 120.74 -78.54 -18.35
C HIS A 12 119.78 -77.98 -17.29
N SER A 13 120.10 -76.83 -16.70
CA SER A 13 119.07 -76.03 -16.03
C SER A 13 118.19 -75.42 -17.10
N THR A 14 117.01 -76.01 -17.32
CA THR A 14 115.95 -75.31 -18.04
C THR A 14 115.43 -74.22 -17.11
N ILE A 15 115.71 -72.95 -17.44
CA ILE A 15 114.91 -71.85 -16.91
C ILE A 15 113.56 -71.98 -17.62
N ILE A 16 112.57 -72.48 -16.89
CA ILE A 16 111.18 -72.36 -17.33
C ILE A 16 110.78 -70.95 -16.93
N ASP A 17 110.70 -70.04 -17.90
CA ASP A 17 110.00 -68.77 -17.70
C ASP A 17 108.51 -69.10 -17.58
N VAL A 18 108.05 -69.28 -16.34
CA VAL A 18 106.63 -69.40 -16.05
C VAL A 18 106.03 -67.99 -16.14
N ASN A 19 105.59 -67.61 -17.34
CA ASN A 19 104.78 -66.41 -17.52
C ASN A 19 103.36 -66.71 -17.02
N TYR A 20 103.06 -66.24 -15.81
CA TYR A 20 101.70 -66.21 -15.30
C TYR A 20 100.92 -65.13 -16.05
N LEU A 21 99.94 -65.54 -16.86
CA LEU A 21 98.96 -64.60 -17.40
C LEU A 21 97.97 -64.26 -16.28
N PRO A 22 97.75 -62.97 -15.97
CA PRO A 22 96.83 -62.59 -14.91
C PRO A 22 95.39 -63.00 -15.30
N GLU A 23 94.77 -63.79 -14.43
CA GLU A 23 93.42 -64.33 -14.64
C GLU A 23 92.35 -63.23 -14.62
N ALA A 24 91.30 -63.39 -15.41
CA ALA A 24 90.13 -62.52 -15.35
C ALA A 24 89.36 -62.79 -14.05
N ARG A 25 89.04 -61.73 -13.32
CA ARG A 25 88.28 -61.75 -12.07
C ARG A 25 87.10 -60.79 -12.17
N SER A 26 86.05 -61.07 -11.42
CA SER A 26 84.88 -60.20 -11.30
C SER A 26 84.55 -59.95 -9.84
N ARG A 27 84.37 -58.68 -9.47
CA ARG A 27 83.88 -58.29 -8.16
C ARG A 27 82.49 -57.67 -8.32
N MET A 28 81.53 -58.16 -7.55
CA MET A 28 80.16 -57.65 -7.58
C MET A 28 80.02 -56.44 -6.65
N ILE A 29 79.35 -55.40 -7.14
CA ILE A 29 78.78 -54.34 -6.30
C ILE A 29 77.31 -54.70 -6.10
N GLU A 30 76.96 -55.16 -4.90
CA GLU A 30 75.60 -55.58 -4.55
C GLU A 30 74.89 -54.46 -3.79
N TYR A 31 73.81 -53.95 -4.38
CA TYR A 31 72.88 -53.06 -3.71
C TYR A 31 71.77 -53.89 -3.08
N VAL A 32 71.70 -53.88 -1.75
CA VAL A 32 70.71 -54.62 -0.97
C VAL A 32 69.84 -53.66 -0.20
N ASP A 33 68.58 -54.01 0.04
CA ASP A 33 67.73 -53.26 0.96
C ASP A 33 68.13 -53.48 2.43
N GLU A 34 67.44 -52.81 3.36
CA GLU A 34 67.69 -52.93 4.81
C GLU A 34 67.44 -54.34 5.37
N ASN A 35 66.72 -55.20 4.62
CA ASN A 35 66.48 -56.60 4.95
C ASN A 35 67.48 -57.56 4.29
N ASN A 36 68.54 -57.05 3.66
CA ASN A 36 69.51 -57.79 2.84
C ASN A 36 68.90 -58.45 1.58
N GLN A 37 67.75 -58.00 1.09
CA GLN A 37 67.22 -58.43 -0.19
C GLN A 37 67.99 -57.75 -1.33
N LEU A 38 68.44 -58.52 -2.31
CA LEU A 38 69.17 -57.99 -3.46
C LEU A 38 68.24 -57.17 -4.37
N ILE A 39 68.58 -55.90 -4.59
CA ILE A 39 67.86 -54.97 -5.48
C ILE A 39 68.52 -54.90 -6.85
N ARG A 40 69.85 -54.73 -6.86
CA ARG A 40 70.66 -54.65 -8.07
C ARG A 40 72.05 -55.19 -7.80
N SER A 41 72.67 -55.85 -8.77
CA SER A 41 74.07 -56.25 -8.72
C SER A 41 74.78 -55.85 -10.00
N ASP A 42 75.93 -55.18 -9.87
CA ASP A 42 76.78 -54.79 -11.01
C ASP A 42 78.12 -55.53 -10.95
N ALA A 43 78.52 -56.16 -12.05
CA ALA A 43 79.79 -56.86 -12.15
C ALA A 43 80.91 -55.91 -12.61
N ILE A 44 81.96 -55.75 -11.80
CA ILE A 44 83.19 -55.07 -12.20
C ILE A 44 84.21 -56.14 -12.59
N VAL A 45 84.72 -56.08 -13.81
CA VAL A 45 85.64 -57.09 -14.36
C VAL A 45 87.02 -56.48 -14.57
N GLY A 46 88.06 -57.21 -14.16
CA GLY A 46 89.46 -56.85 -14.35
C GLY A 46 90.36 -58.06 -14.24
N ARG A 47 91.68 -57.88 -14.32
CA ARG A 47 92.65 -58.97 -14.19
C ARG A 47 93.35 -58.95 -12.84
N THR A 48 93.87 -60.09 -12.38
CA THR A 48 94.63 -60.17 -11.11
C THR A 48 95.72 -59.10 -11.01
N GLY A 49 95.69 -58.30 -9.95
CA GLY A 49 96.60 -57.17 -9.69
C GLY A 49 96.21 -55.84 -10.35
N GLU A 50 95.19 -55.82 -11.20
CA GLU A 50 94.70 -54.61 -11.87
C GLU A 50 93.85 -53.75 -10.94
N THR A 51 93.88 -52.43 -11.14
CA THR A 51 92.96 -51.47 -10.51
C THR A 51 92.02 -50.92 -11.57
N VAL A 52 90.72 -51.18 -11.42
CA VAL A 52 89.69 -50.78 -12.39
C VAL A 52 88.77 -49.74 -11.76
N ALA A 53 88.46 -48.68 -12.50
CA ALA A 53 87.50 -47.67 -12.08
C ALA A 53 86.08 -48.24 -12.07
N VAL A 54 85.33 -47.97 -11.00
CA VAL A 54 83.96 -48.45 -10.85
C VAL A 54 83.01 -47.49 -11.55
N GLN A 55 82.20 -48.03 -12.46
CA GLN A 55 81.14 -47.31 -13.18
C GLN A 55 79.78 -47.83 -12.72
N SER A 56 79.57 -47.86 -11.41
CA SER A 56 78.32 -48.26 -10.77
C SER A 56 77.75 -47.06 -10.01
N SER A 57 76.44 -46.96 -9.96
CA SER A 57 75.73 -45.91 -9.24
C SER A 57 74.53 -46.51 -8.52
N VAL A 58 74.12 -45.82 -7.47
CA VAL A 58 72.88 -46.14 -6.74
C VAL A 58 71.71 -46.19 -7.75
N PRO A 59 70.82 -47.20 -7.66
CA PRO A 59 69.63 -47.26 -8.51
C PRO A 59 68.77 -45.99 -8.40
N THR A 60 68.12 -45.60 -9.50
CA THR A 60 67.23 -44.42 -9.53
C THR A 60 66.13 -44.54 -8.48
N GLY A 61 65.93 -43.49 -7.69
CA GLY A 61 64.93 -43.46 -6.62
C GLY A 61 65.41 -44.08 -5.29
N TRP A 62 66.65 -44.58 -5.21
CA TRP A 62 67.22 -45.11 -3.98
C TRP A 62 68.30 -44.20 -3.40
N GLU A 63 68.58 -44.33 -2.11
CA GLU A 63 69.70 -43.66 -1.42
C GLU A 63 70.49 -44.62 -0.53
N ILE A 64 71.76 -44.30 -0.28
CA ILE A 64 72.67 -45.15 0.52
C ILE A 64 72.38 -44.94 2.00
N VAL A 65 72.14 -46.04 2.71
CA VAL A 65 72.05 -46.09 4.17
C VAL A 65 73.40 -46.45 4.78
N ALA A 66 74.09 -47.43 4.21
CA ALA A 66 75.39 -47.89 4.71
C ALA A 66 76.32 -48.38 3.59
N GLY A 67 77.62 -48.13 3.79
CA GLY A 67 78.66 -48.40 2.80
C GLY A 67 78.89 -47.21 1.87
N LYS A 68 79.73 -47.42 0.85
CA LYS A 68 79.96 -46.45 -0.23
C LYS A 68 80.30 -47.20 -1.51
N VAL A 69 79.91 -46.65 -2.65
CA VAL A 69 80.42 -47.12 -3.93
C VAL A 69 81.91 -46.78 -3.98
N PRO A 70 82.81 -47.76 -4.12
CA PRO A 70 84.24 -47.47 -4.21
C PRO A 70 84.55 -46.84 -5.57
N ASP A 71 85.48 -45.88 -5.62
CA ASP A 71 85.89 -45.26 -6.90
C ASP A 71 86.64 -46.24 -7.81
N THR A 72 87.37 -47.18 -7.20
CA THR A 72 88.16 -48.20 -7.87
C THR A 72 88.10 -49.52 -7.14
N VAL A 73 88.22 -50.63 -7.87
CA VAL A 73 88.42 -51.97 -7.33
C VAL A 73 89.81 -52.47 -7.71
N VAL A 74 90.58 -52.95 -6.74
CA VAL A 74 91.83 -53.68 -6.94
C VAL A 74 91.51 -55.17 -6.96
N PHE A 75 91.96 -55.90 -7.98
CA PHE A 75 91.72 -57.34 -8.15
C PHE A 75 92.81 -58.18 -7.48
N ASP A 76 92.90 -58.12 -6.15
CA ASP A 76 93.79 -58.96 -5.33
C ASP A 76 93.08 -60.23 -4.79
N GLU A 77 93.68 -60.94 -3.84
CA GLU A 77 93.10 -62.15 -3.21
C GLU A 77 91.78 -61.89 -2.44
N SER A 78 91.40 -60.63 -2.20
CA SER A 78 90.14 -60.23 -1.55
C SER A 78 89.00 -59.91 -2.54
N ALA A 79 89.29 -59.93 -3.85
CA ALA A 79 88.36 -59.51 -4.91
C ALA A 79 87.14 -60.41 -5.10
N ASP A 80 87.13 -61.62 -4.52
CA ASP A 80 86.03 -62.59 -4.65
C ASP A 80 84.83 -62.26 -3.74
N GLN A 81 84.98 -61.34 -2.78
CA GLN A 81 83.87 -60.91 -1.93
C GLN A 81 83.14 -59.69 -2.53
N PRO A 82 81.78 -59.74 -2.61
CA PRO A 82 81.00 -58.61 -3.09
C PRO A 82 81.15 -57.41 -2.16
N VAL A 83 81.14 -56.21 -2.75
CA VAL A 83 80.95 -54.98 -1.97
C VAL A 83 79.46 -54.80 -1.80
N ARG A 84 78.97 -54.95 -0.56
CA ARG A 84 77.57 -54.73 -0.23
C ARG A 84 77.34 -53.28 0.18
N ILE A 85 76.33 -52.67 -0.44
CA ILE A 85 75.87 -51.31 -0.16
C ILE A 85 74.41 -51.42 0.23
N VAL A 86 74.09 -51.00 1.45
CA VAL A 86 72.71 -51.01 1.94
C VAL A 86 72.04 -49.73 1.46
N ILE A 87 70.92 -49.89 0.76
CA ILE A 87 70.13 -48.80 0.20
C ILE A 87 68.69 -48.86 0.72
N LYS A 88 68.00 -47.72 0.68
CA LYS A 88 66.56 -47.64 0.93
C LYS A 88 65.89 -46.75 -0.12
N HIS A 89 64.57 -46.77 -0.17
CA HIS A 89 63.82 -45.86 -1.01
C HIS A 89 64.11 -44.42 -0.60
N ARG A 90 64.40 -43.59 -1.59
CA ARG A 90 64.55 -42.16 -1.40
C ARG A 90 63.17 -41.52 -1.39
N VAL A 91 62.79 -41.00 -0.24
CA VAL A 91 61.56 -40.22 -0.06
C VAL A 91 61.94 -38.74 -0.09
N ILE A 92 61.17 -37.95 -0.83
CA ILE A 92 61.32 -36.49 -0.89
C ILE A 92 60.06 -35.82 -0.36
N THR A 93 60.21 -34.67 0.30
CA THR A 93 59.09 -33.82 0.68
C THR A 93 58.82 -32.83 -0.44
N VAL A 94 57.58 -32.75 -0.90
CA VAL A 94 57.17 -31.88 -2.00
C VAL A 94 55.90 -31.10 -1.65
N ASP A 95 55.82 -29.87 -2.15
CA ASP A 95 54.58 -29.09 -2.23
C ASP A 95 53.78 -29.45 -3.49
N ALA A 96 52.59 -28.85 -3.67
CA ALA A 96 51.73 -29.09 -4.82
C ALA A 96 52.40 -28.74 -6.16
N GLU A 97 53.18 -27.64 -6.23
CA GLU A 97 53.84 -27.20 -7.46
C GLU A 97 54.98 -28.16 -7.87
N GLN A 98 55.72 -28.67 -6.89
CA GLN A 98 56.77 -29.66 -7.06
C GLN A 98 56.17 -31.01 -7.43
N ALA A 99 55.08 -31.43 -6.78
CA ALA A 99 54.36 -32.65 -7.11
C ALA A 99 53.85 -32.65 -8.55
N ALA A 100 53.35 -31.52 -9.06
CA ALA A 100 52.90 -31.38 -10.45
C ALA A 100 54.02 -31.61 -11.49
N LYS A 101 55.29 -31.54 -11.09
CA LYS A 101 56.46 -31.82 -11.96
C LYS A 101 56.91 -33.29 -11.87
N LEU A 102 56.36 -34.08 -10.96
CA LEU A 102 56.62 -35.50 -10.81
C LEU A 102 55.60 -36.32 -11.62
N ASN A 103 56.05 -37.41 -12.23
CA ASN A 103 55.13 -38.36 -12.88
C ASN A 103 54.30 -39.06 -11.81
N HIS A 104 53.00 -39.25 -12.06
CA HIS A 104 52.08 -40.04 -11.22
C HIS A 104 51.77 -39.47 -9.82
N ALA A 105 52.21 -38.25 -9.49
CA ALA A 105 51.73 -37.55 -8.30
C ALA A 105 50.42 -36.80 -8.59
N ASP A 106 49.41 -36.96 -7.74
CA ASP A 106 48.18 -36.16 -7.79
C ASP A 106 48.34 -34.92 -6.91
N ALA A 107 48.66 -33.79 -7.53
CA ALA A 107 48.86 -32.52 -6.82
C ALA A 107 47.58 -32.05 -6.10
N SER A 108 46.38 -32.53 -6.47
CA SER A 108 45.13 -32.20 -5.77
C SER A 108 45.05 -32.81 -4.38
N GLU A 109 45.87 -33.81 -4.05
CA GLU A 109 45.97 -34.32 -2.68
C GLU A 109 46.74 -33.38 -1.73
N LEU A 110 47.41 -32.34 -2.27
CA LEU A 110 48.23 -31.39 -1.53
C LEU A 110 47.64 -29.98 -1.44
N ALA A 111 46.52 -29.73 -2.14
CA ALA A 111 45.83 -28.45 -2.16
C ALA A 111 44.32 -28.65 -2.11
N GLU A 112 43.64 -27.84 -1.30
CA GLU A 112 42.18 -27.87 -1.14
C GLU A 112 41.66 -26.43 -1.09
N THR A 113 40.47 -26.19 -1.65
CA THR A 113 39.82 -24.88 -1.56
C THR A 113 38.42 -25.08 -1.01
N ILE A 114 38.10 -24.36 0.05
CA ILE A 114 36.76 -24.33 0.65
C ILE A 114 36.06 -23.06 0.20
N VAL A 115 34.85 -23.18 -0.35
CA VAL A 115 34.07 -22.05 -0.87
C VAL A 115 32.77 -21.87 -0.10
N ARG A 116 32.48 -20.63 0.29
CA ARG A 116 31.14 -20.17 0.70
C ARG A 116 30.55 -19.25 -0.36
N GLU A 117 29.40 -19.64 -0.90
CA GLU A 117 28.63 -18.87 -1.88
C GLU A 117 27.33 -18.33 -1.26
N ILE A 118 27.24 -17.01 -1.13
CA ILE A 118 26.06 -16.32 -0.60
C ILE A 118 25.25 -15.75 -1.77
N LYS A 119 24.01 -16.21 -1.91
CA LYS A 119 23.05 -15.80 -2.94
C LYS A 119 21.93 -14.99 -2.31
N VAL A 120 21.86 -13.70 -2.65
CA VAL A 120 20.79 -12.81 -2.18
C VAL A 120 19.77 -12.61 -3.30
N LEU A 121 18.55 -13.09 -3.10
CA LEU A 121 17.44 -12.96 -4.04
C LEU A 121 16.65 -11.67 -3.72
N MET A 122 17.06 -10.58 -4.34
CA MET A 122 16.46 -9.25 -4.13
C MET A 122 15.05 -9.18 -4.76
N PRO A 123 14.08 -8.49 -4.12
CA PRO A 123 12.80 -8.19 -4.74
C PRO A 123 12.98 -7.44 -6.07
N HIS A 124 12.17 -7.78 -7.07
CA HIS A 124 12.15 -7.17 -8.41
C HIS A 124 13.47 -7.27 -9.18
N GLN A 125 14.36 -8.20 -8.82
CA GLN A 125 15.56 -8.51 -9.58
C GLN A 125 15.51 -9.98 -10.03
N ASP A 126 15.75 -10.20 -11.33
CA ASP A 126 15.70 -11.54 -11.90
C ASP A 126 16.95 -12.39 -11.57
N GLN A 127 18.06 -11.74 -11.20
CA GLN A 127 19.31 -12.41 -10.87
C GLN A 127 19.70 -12.19 -9.40
N PRO A 128 20.19 -13.23 -8.71
CA PRO A 128 20.72 -13.07 -7.36
C PRO A 128 21.98 -12.23 -7.35
N LEU A 129 22.17 -11.45 -6.29
CA LEU A 129 23.49 -10.93 -5.95
C LEU A 129 24.32 -12.07 -5.35
N ILE A 130 25.45 -12.37 -5.96
CA ILE A 130 26.33 -13.47 -5.56
C ILE A 130 27.60 -12.90 -4.92
N THR A 131 27.92 -13.34 -3.70
CA THR A 131 29.20 -13.08 -3.04
C THR A 131 29.88 -14.41 -2.77
N LYS A 132 31.15 -14.55 -3.18
CA LYS A 132 31.96 -15.74 -2.93
C LYS A 132 33.07 -15.41 -1.95
N GLN A 133 33.20 -16.26 -0.93
CA GLN A 133 34.32 -16.28 0.00
C GLN A 133 35.03 -17.61 -0.20
N GLN A 134 36.36 -17.60 -0.17
CA GLN A 134 37.15 -18.82 -0.34
C GLN A 134 38.35 -18.79 0.59
N VAL A 135 38.75 -19.97 1.04
CA VAL A 135 39.99 -20.20 1.78
C VAL A 135 40.70 -21.36 1.11
N ASP A 136 41.96 -21.15 0.76
CA ASP A 136 42.82 -22.17 0.19
C ASP A 136 43.64 -22.81 1.31
N PHE A 137 43.83 -24.13 1.25
CA PHE A 137 44.64 -24.92 2.16
C PHE A 137 45.70 -25.67 1.36
N GLU A 138 46.91 -25.73 1.93
CA GLU A 138 48.03 -26.47 1.36
C GLU A 138 48.65 -27.38 2.42
N ARG A 139 49.21 -28.51 1.98
CA ARG A 139 50.04 -29.38 2.81
C ARG A 139 51.21 -29.95 2.00
N LEU A 140 52.23 -30.40 2.70
CA LEU A 140 53.36 -31.10 2.08
C LEU A 140 53.08 -32.61 1.99
N GLY A 141 53.57 -33.24 0.93
CA GLY A 141 53.51 -34.70 0.72
C GLY A 141 54.90 -35.33 0.78
N GLU A 142 55.00 -36.48 1.42
CA GLU A 142 56.19 -37.35 1.35
C GLU A 142 56.03 -38.32 0.19
N TYR A 143 56.85 -38.15 -0.85
CA TYR A 143 56.74 -38.89 -2.10
C TYR A 143 57.89 -39.89 -2.26
N ASP A 144 57.55 -41.15 -2.44
CA ASP A 144 58.50 -42.24 -2.69
C ASP A 144 58.82 -42.33 -4.18
N LEU A 145 60.09 -42.08 -4.53
CA LEU A 145 60.55 -42.03 -5.92
C LEU A 145 60.59 -43.41 -6.61
N VAL A 146 60.60 -44.51 -5.86
CA VAL A 146 60.59 -45.87 -6.40
C VAL A 146 59.16 -46.32 -6.65
N ASN A 147 58.29 -46.14 -5.65
CA ASN A 147 56.89 -46.57 -5.71
C ASN A 147 55.98 -45.58 -6.45
N GLN A 148 56.46 -44.36 -6.70
CA GLN A 148 55.77 -43.29 -7.40
C GLN A 148 54.40 -42.93 -6.79
N ARG A 149 54.35 -42.86 -5.46
CA ARG A 149 53.15 -42.50 -4.69
C ARG A 149 53.53 -41.76 -3.41
N PHE A 150 52.57 -41.00 -2.88
CA PHE A 150 52.68 -40.46 -1.53
C PHE A 150 52.67 -41.61 -0.51
N VAL A 151 53.55 -41.49 0.48
CA VAL A 151 53.67 -42.42 1.61
C VAL A 151 53.31 -41.75 2.94
N GLY A 152 53.14 -40.42 2.94
CA GLY A 152 52.73 -39.62 4.07
C GLY A 152 52.32 -38.21 3.65
N PHE A 153 51.59 -37.53 4.51
CA PHE A 153 51.17 -36.14 4.34
C PHE A 153 51.45 -35.37 5.62
N GLY A 154 51.86 -34.11 5.48
CA GLY A 154 51.91 -33.16 6.58
C GLY A 154 50.52 -32.61 6.94
N ASP A 155 50.49 -31.76 7.96
CA ASP A 155 49.29 -31.06 8.38
C ASP A 155 48.86 -30.02 7.33
N TRP A 156 47.55 -29.86 7.17
CA TRP A 156 46.98 -28.78 6.37
C TRP A 156 47.26 -27.41 7.01
N GLN A 157 47.60 -26.44 6.17
CA GLN A 157 47.80 -25.06 6.55
C GLN A 157 46.99 -24.15 5.64
N ALA A 158 46.31 -23.18 6.24
CA ALA A 158 45.59 -22.16 5.47
C ALA A 158 46.59 -21.25 4.75
N VAL A 159 46.32 -21.00 3.47
CA VAL A 159 47.04 -20.01 2.67
C VAL A 159 46.46 -18.63 3.00
N GLY A 160 47.10 -17.94 3.94
CA GLY A 160 46.64 -16.62 4.39
C GLY A 160 45.65 -16.71 5.55
N ASN A 161 44.54 -15.96 5.47
CA ASN A 161 43.57 -15.86 6.56
C ASN A 161 42.45 -16.91 6.39
N PRO A 162 42.28 -17.86 7.32
CA PRO A 162 41.21 -18.86 7.26
C PRO A 162 39.82 -18.30 7.59
N LEU A 163 39.72 -17.03 8.01
CA LEU A 163 38.44 -16.42 8.38
C LEU A 163 37.64 -15.98 7.15
N MET A 164 36.50 -16.63 6.92
CA MET A 164 35.46 -16.14 6.03
C MET A 164 34.64 -15.07 6.78
N ALA A 165 34.81 -13.81 6.38
CA ALA A 165 34.25 -12.66 7.09
C ALA A 165 32.71 -12.67 7.14
N ALA A 166 32.15 -12.01 8.15
CA ALA A 166 30.71 -11.81 8.27
C ALA A 166 30.14 -11.07 7.04
N TYR A 167 28.95 -11.49 6.60
CA TYR A 167 28.24 -10.86 5.49
C TYR A 167 27.04 -10.08 5.99
N ARG A 168 27.00 -8.78 5.66
CA ARG A 168 25.82 -7.94 5.93
C ARG A 168 24.84 -8.06 4.79
N VAL A 169 23.63 -8.50 5.12
CA VAL A 169 22.53 -8.55 4.15
C VAL A 169 22.07 -7.13 3.84
N PRO A 170 21.89 -6.76 2.56
CA PRO A 170 21.36 -5.45 2.20
C PRO A 170 20.01 -5.16 2.88
N GLU A 171 19.71 -3.88 3.13
CA GLU A 171 18.37 -3.49 3.55
C GLU A 171 17.52 -3.15 2.32
N VAL A 172 16.28 -3.62 2.30
CA VAL A 172 15.32 -3.34 1.23
C VAL A 172 14.06 -2.76 1.84
N ALA A 173 13.71 -1.54 1.45
CA ALA A 173 12.55 -0.84 2.00
C ALA A 173 11.27 -1.66 1.77
N GLY A 174 10.50 -1.90 2.84
CA GLY A 174 9.25 -2.66 2.75
C GLY A 174 9.42 -4.17 2.69
N TYR A 175 10.64 -4.69 2.81
CA TYR A 175 10.92 -6.11 2.87
C TYR A 175 11.79 -6.46 4.07
N HIS A 176 11.78 -7.72 4.50
CA HIS A 176 12.74 -8.25 5.46
C HIS A 176 13.38 -9.53 4.92
N PRO A 177 14.70 -9.70 5.07
CA PRO A 177 15.37 -10.90 4.60
C PRO A 177 15.11 -12.08 5.55
N SER A 178 15.28 -13.31 5.05
CA SER A 178 15.17 -14.54 5.84
C SER A 178 16.20 -14.62 6.97
N VAL A 179 17.33 -13.91 6.83
CA VAL A 179 18.37 -13.71 7.84
C VAL A 179 18.94 -12.29 7.67
N SER A 180 19.29 -11.60 8.76
CA SER A 180 19.81 -10.22 8.73
C SER A 180 21.33 -10.13 8.50
N GLY A 181 22.04 -11.24 8.67
CA GLY A 181 23.48 -11.34 8.54
C GLY A 181 23.90 -12.79 8.53
N ILE A 182 25.08 -13.04 7.96
CA ILE A 182 25.81 -14.30 8.12
C ILE A 182 27.02 -13.98 8.99
N ASP A 183 27.20 -14.72 10.07
CA ASP A 183 28.33 -14.54 10.96
C ASP A 183 29.64 -14.95 10.27
N GLU A 184 30.74 -14.44 10.78
CA GLU A 184 32.05 -14.90 10.35
C GLU A 184 32.29 -16.36 10.79
N HIS A 185 33.09 -17.06 10.01
CA HIS A 185 33.42 -18.45 10.29
C HIS A 185 34.82 -18.76 9.79
N GLU A 186 35.61 -19.39 10.64
CA GLU A 186 36.95 -19.86 10.33
C GLU A 186 36.86 -21.21 9.65
N ALA A 187 37.24 -21.27 8.37
CA ALA A 187 37.21 -22.51 7.59
C ALA A 187 38.32 -23.46 8.04
N GLN A 188 38.08 -24.76 7.87
CA GLN A 188 39.03 -25.83 8.10
C GLN A 188 39.18 -26.68 6.83
N ALA A 189 40.36 -27.27 6.64
CA ALA A 189 40.55 -28.25 5.57
C ALA A 189 39.62 -29.46 5.78
N GLY A 190 39.01 -29.95 4.70
CA GLY A 190 37.99 -30.98 4.71
C GLY A 190 36.56 -30.49 4.98
N ASP A 191 36.35 -29.19 5.21
CA ASP A 191 34.99 -28.63 5.25
C ASP A 191 34.29 -28.83 3.90
N ALA A 192 32.96 -28.90 3.92
CA ALA A 192 32.18 -28.92 2.68
C ALA A 192 31.95 -27.49 2.17
N ASP A 193 31.87 -27.32 0.86
CA ASP A 193 31.39 -26.07 0.26
C ASP A 193 29.99 -25.72 0.78
N GLU A 194 29.80 -24.43 1.08
CA GLU A 194 28.56 -23.91 1.65
C GLU A 194 27.84 -23.00 0.66
N ILE A 195 26.53 -23.22 0.46
CA ILE A 195 25.67 -22.33 -0.32
C ILE A 195 24.55 -21.79 0.57
N ILE A 196 24.54 -20.47 0.77
CA ILE A 196 23.54 -19.78 1.57
C ILE A 196 22.62 -18.99 0.64
N VAL A 197 21.31 -19.23 0.74
CA VAL A 197 20.31 -18.50 -0.05
C VAL A 197 19.48 -17.61 0.87
N ILE A 198 19.50 -16.31 0.61
CA ILE A 198 18.76 -15.30 1.35
C ILE A 198 17.60 -14.82 0.50
N ASN A 199 16.38 -14.97 1.02
CA ASN A 199 15.15 -14.52 0.38
C ASN A 199 14.59 -13.31 1.12
N TYR A 200 13.88 -12.43 0.42
CA TYR A 200 13.11 -11.36 1.05
C TYR A 200 11.63 -11.68 1.09
N VAL A 201 11.00 -11.31 2.20
CA VAL A 201 9.56 -11.41 2.41
C VAL A 201 9.00 -10.00 2.51
N ALA A 202 7.92 -9.73 1.79
CA ALA A 202 7.25 -8.44 1.82
C ALA A 202 6.67 -8.16 3.21
N ASN A 203 6.92 -6.95 3.73
CA ASN A 203 6.40 -6.52 5.03
C ASN A 203 4.92 -6.20 4.93
N GLN A 204 4.18 -6.46 6.02
CA GLN A 204 2.82 -5.98 6.16
C GLN A 204 2.82 -4.44 6.30
N GLN A 205 2.01 -3.78 5.49
CA GLN A 205 1.75 -2.34 5.53
C GLN A 205 0.30 -2.08 5.93
N THR A 206 0.06 -0.93 6.57
CA THR A 206 -1.27 -0.42 6.91
C THR A 206 -1.29 1.08 6.71
N ILE A 207 -2.27 1.57 5.96
CA ILE A 207 -2.60 3.00 5.84
C ILE A 207 -4.05 3.21 6.26
N HIS A 208 -4.50 4.45 6.27
CA HIS A 208 -5.89 4.80 6.54
C HIS A 208 -6.54 5.52 5.36
N VAL A 209 -7.82 5.23 5.15
CA VAL A 209 -8.73 6.07 4.35
C VAL A 209 -9.40 7.03 5.33
N LYS A 210 -9.05 8.31 5.25
CA LYS A 210 -9.55 9.39 6.11
C LYS A 210 -10.60 10.19 5.37
N TYR A 211 -11.68 10.52 6.07
CA TYR A 211 -12.71 11.43 5.60
C TYR A 211 -12.55 12.75 6.33
N GLU A 212 -12.19 13.81 5.60
CA GLU A 212 -11.91 15.13 6.16
C GLU A 212 -12.98 16.14 5.72
N ASP A 213 -13.37 17.02 6.63
CA ASP A 213 -14.26 18.15 6.31
C ASP A 213 -13.50 19.32 5.66
N GLU A 214 -14.23 20.39 5.31
CA GLU A 214 -13.67 21.59 4.68
C GLU A 214 -12.60 22.32 5.51
N HIS A 215 -12.52 22.03 6.82
CA HIS A 215 -11.54 22.60 7.74
C HIS A 215 -10.35 21.66 8.00
N GLY A 216 -10.32 20.49 7.35
CA GLY A 216 -9.29 19.46 7.55
C GLY A 216 -9.49 18.63 8.82
N GLN A 217 -10.68 18.66 9.44
CA GLN A 217 -10.99 17.80 10.57
C GLN A 217 -11.31 16.39 10.08
N VAL A 218 -10.60 15.38 10.59
CA VAL A 218 -10.89 13.97 10.29
C VAL A 218 -12.17 13.53 11.01
N ILE A 219 -13.20 13.21 10.24
CA ILE A 219 -14.52 12.76 10.70
C ILE A 219 -14.53 11.25 10.96
N ALA A 220 -13.91 10.49 10.08
CA ALA A 220 -13.74 9.05 10.23
C ALA A 220 -12.47 8.58 9.55
N SER A 221 -12.00 7.40 9.94
CA SER A 221 -10.77 6.80 9.43
C SER A 221 -10.88 5.29 9.47
N ASP A 222 -10.75 4.66 8.30
CA ASP A 222 -10.77 3.20 8.16
C ASP A 222 -9.37 2.68 7.81
N PRO A 223 -8.85 1.66 8.53
CA PRO A 223 -7.58 1.05 8.17
C PRO A 223 -7.74 0.17 6.92
N ILE A 224 -6.73 0.18 6.07
CA ILE A 224 -6.55 -0.76 4.96
C ILE A 224 -5.12 -1.29 4.99
N SER A 225 -4.98 -2.60 4.87
CA SER A 225 -3.70 -3.29 5.00
C SER A 225 -3.42 -4.18 3.79
N GLY A 226 -2.15 -4.26 3.43
CA GLY A 226 -1.62 -5.14 2.38
C GLY A 226 -0.12 -5.30 2.55
N GLN A 227 0.48 -6.31 1.93
CA GLN A 227 1.94 -6.45 1.90
C GLN A 227 2.56 -5.44 0.92
N THR A 228 3.83 -5.10 1.09
CA THR A 228 4.58 -4.31 0.10
C THR A 228 4.43 -4.93 -1.30
N ASP A 229 4.19 -4.08 -2.29
CA ASP A 229 3.86 -4.37 -3.70
C ASP A 229 2.53 -5.09 -3.95
N GLN A 230 1.75 -5.36 -2.89
CA GLN A 230 0.38 -5.80 -3.05
C GLN A 230 -0.52 -4.64 -3.48
N THR A 231 -1.39 -4.89 -4.45
CA THR A 231 -2.48 -3.98 -4.82
C THR A 231 -3.80 -4.49 -4.23
N VAL A 232 -4.49 -3.65 -3.47
CA VAL A 232 -5.73 -3.99 -2.76
C VAL A 232 -6.85 -3.04 -3.22
N PRO A 233 -8.03 -3.56 -3.60
CA PRO A 233 -9.18 -2.71 -3.91
C PRO A 233 -9.67 -1.96 -2.68
N ILE A 234 -10.11 -0.72 -2.86
CA ILE A 234 -10.59 0.13 -1.78
C ILE A 234 -12.12 0.05 -1.73
N THR A 235 -12.66 -0.13 -0.52
CA THR A 235 -14.10 0.01 -0.26
C THR A 235 -14.35 1.31 0.49
N ILE A 236 -15.07 2.24 -0.12
CA ILE A 236 -15.43 3.52 0.48
C ILE A 236 -16.62 3.34 1.43
N LYS A 237 -16.51 3.90 2.63
CA LYS A 237 -17.51 3.89 3.70
C LYS A 237 -17.70 5.32 4.22
N VAL A 238 -18.47 6.11 3.48
CA VAL A 238 -18.76 7.49 3.88
C VAL A 238 -19.52 7.48 5.22
N PRO A 239 -19.14 8.30 6.21
CA PRO A 239 -19.85 8.39 7.49
C PRO A 239 -21.32 8.77 7.34
N ALA A 240 -22.17 8.27 8.24
CA ALA A 240 -23.60 8.58 8.24
C ALA A 240 -23.83 10.10 8.38
N GLY A 241 -24.72 10.64 7.55
CA GLY A 241 -25.02 12.07 7.45
C GLY A 241 -24.01 12.87 6.61
N TRP A 242 -22.95 12.24 6.09
CA TRP A 242 -21.96 12.89 5.24
C TRP A 242 -22.08 12.42 3.78
N LYS A 243 -21.55 13.23 2.87
CA LYS A 243 -21.40 12.90 1.45
C LYS A 243 -20.01 13.30 0.96
N LEU A 244 -19.51 12.58 -0.04
CA LEU A 244 -18.30 13.01 -0.75
C LEU A 244 -18.57 14.34 -1.48
N THR A 245 -17.61 15.25 -1.42
CA THR A 245 -17.61 16.45 -2.25
C THR A 245 -17.48 16.08 -3.73
N ALA A 246 -18.09 16.89 -4.60
CA ALA A 246 -18.06 16.66 -6.04
C ALA A 246 -16.64 16.84 -6.61
N GLU A 247 -16.39 16.27 -7.78
CA GLU A 247 -15.16 16.45 -8.58
C GLU A 247 -13.86 15.90 -7.96
N GLN A 248 -13.89 15.29 -6.77
CA GLN A 248 -12.73 14.60 -6.22
C GLN A 248 -12.47 13.26 -6.92
N VAL A 249 -11.20 12.89 -7.04
CA VAL A 249 -10.79 11.58 -7.56
C VAL A 249 -10.79 10.58 -6.41
N VAL A 250 -11.63 9.54 -6.53
CA VAL A 250 -11.66 8.43 -5.59
C VAL A 250 -10.88 7.26 -6.20
N PRO A 251 -9.80 6.80 -5.56
CA PRO A 251 -9.02 5.66 -6.07
C PRO A 251 -9.79 4.34 -5.91
N ASP A 252 -9.78 3.50 -6.94
CA ASP A 252 -10.38 2.16 -6.90
C ASP A 252 -9.53 1.15 -6.10
N ASN A 253 -8.23 1.40 -6.03
CA ASN A 253 -7.25 0.51 -5.41
C ASN A 253 -6.06 1.30 -4.85
N VAL A 254 -5.30 0.64 -3.98
CA VAL A 254 -4.02 1.12 -3.46
C VAL A 254 -2.96 0.05 -3.67
N THR A 255 -1.80 0.45 -4.17
CA THR A 255 -0.58 -0.36 -4.15
C THR A 255 0.25 0.03 -2.95
N PHE A 256 0.55 -0.94 -2.08
CA PHE A 256 1.34 -0.71 -0.88
C PHE A 256 2.84 -0.68 -1.22
N THR A 257 3.54 0.26 -0.60
CA THR A 257 4.98 0.46 -0.65
C THR A 257 5.46 0.66 0.79
N ALA A 258 6.77 0.71 1.01
CA ALA A 258 7.34 1.02 2.33
C ALA A 258 6.92 2.39 2.88
N THR A 259 6.41 3.28 2.03
CA THR A 259 6.11 4.70 2.34
C THR A 259 4.73 5.13 1.84
N THR A 260 3.81 4.19 1.59
CA THR A 260 2.47 4.55 1.11
C THR A 260 1.79 5.47 2.13
N SER A 261 1.27 6.59 1.66
CA SER A 261 0.59 7.57 2.50
C SER A 261 -0.89 7.24 2.67
N ASP A 262 -1.49 7.78 3.72
CA ASP A 262 -2.93 7.74 3.91
C ASP A 262 -3.68 8.36 2.74
N ILE A 263 -4.87 7.83 2.46
CA ILE A 263 -5.79 8.38 1.47
C ILE A 263 -6.72 9.35 2.18
N VAL A 264 -6.87 10.56 1.64
CA VAL A 264 -7.74 11.58 2.21
C VAL A 264 -8.85 11.88 1.21
N LEU A 265 -10.10 11.73 1.66
CA LEU A 265 -11.31 12.02 0.89
C LEU A 265 -12.08 13.16 1.56
N GLN A 266 -12.46 14.15 0.76
CA GLN A 266 -13.12 15.35 1.26
C GLN A 266 -14.63 15.12 1.35
N VAL A 267 -15.21 15.36 2.51
CA VAL A 267 -16.63 15.17 2.79
C VAL A 267 -17.30 16.48 3.23
N ALA A 268 -18.59 16.58 2.95
CA ALA A 268 -19.47 17.64 3.43
C ALA A 268 -20.72 17.03 4.04
N HIS A 269 -21.47 17.81 4.82
CA HIS A 269 -22.77 17.36 5.32
C HIS A 269 -23.70 16.98 4.16
N ALA A 270 -24.36 15.84 4.30
CA ALA A 270 -25.51 15.50 3.50
C ALA A 270 -26.68 16.39 3.92
N THR A 271 -27.48 16.77 2.94
CA THR A 271 -28.62 17.65 3.12
C THR A 271 -29.79 17.09 2.33
N VAL A 272 -30.98 17.11 2.93
CA VAL A 272 -32.20 16.67 2.27
C VAL A 272 -33.21 17.81 2.20
N THR A 273 -33.85 17.98 1.05
CA THR A 273 -34.93 18.96 0.88
C THR A 273 -36.27 18.30 1.18
N VAL A 274 -37.01 18.86 2.14
CA VAL A 274 -38.39 18.49 2.45
C VAL A 274 -39.32 19.43 1.70
N LEU A 275 -40.21 18.85 0.90
CA LEU A 275 -41.18 19.58 0.09
C LEU A 275 -42.52 19.72 0.83
N PRO A 276 -43.27 20.81 0.62
CA PRO A 276 -44.54 21.04 1.31
C PRO A 276 -45.63 20.00 1.03
N ASN A 277 -45.54 19.30 -0.11
CA ASN A 277 -46.44 18.22 -0.51
C ASN A 277 -45.94 16.81 -0.12
N ASP A 278 -44.70 16.70 0.37
CA ASP A 278 -44.13 15.49 0.99
C ASP A 278 -43.48 15.86 2.33
N PRO A 279 -44.27 16.38 3.30
CA PRO A 279 -43.76 16.76 4.60
C PRO A 279 -43.29 15.52 5.38
N LYS A 280 -42.38 15.73 6.32
CA LYS A 280 -41.86 14.68 7.20
C LYS A 280 -42.18 14.97 8.65
N THR A 281 -42.18 13.93 9.46
CA THR A 281 -42.31 14.01 10.91
C THR A 281 -41.11 13.33 11.57
N THR A 282 -41.01 13.44 12.89
CA THR A 282 -40.02 12.73 13.69
C THR A 282 -40.15 11.20 13.61
N GLU A 283 -41.20 10.65 13.00
CA GLU A 283 -41.31 9.20 12.76
C GLU A 283 -40.53 8.76 11.52
N ASN A 284 -40.14 9.70 10.66
CA ASN A 284 -39.36 9.41 9.45
C ASN A 284 -37.86 9.48 9.74
N LEU A 285 -37.09 8.55 9.17
CA LEU A 285 -35.63 8.50 9.27
C LEU A 285 -34.98 9.33 8.16
N LEU A 286 -33.83 9.92 8.45
CA LEU A 286 -33.03 10.67 7.48
C LEU A 286 -32.40 9.70 6.45
N PRO A 287 -32.35 10.07 5.15
CA PRO A 287 -31.96 9.14 4.09
C PRO A 287 -30.46 8.77 4.10
N ASN A 288 -29.58 9.70 4.43
CA ASN A 288 -28.13 9.49 4.52
C ASN A 288 -27.66 9.29 5.97
N ASN A 289 -28.56 9.44 6.95
CA ASN A 289 -28.31 9.17 8.36
C ASN A 289 -29.48 8.38 8.99
N PRO A 290 -29.69 7.11 8.61
CA PRO A 290 -30.89 6.35 8.96
C PRO A 290 -31.03 6.04 10.46
N ASP A 291 -29.98 6.24 11.25
CA ASP A 291 -30.05 6.11 12.71
C ASP A 291 -30.68 7.36 13.38
N CYS A 292 -30.88 8.44 12.62
CA CYS A 292 -31.45 9.69 13.07
C CYS A 292 -32.82 9.95 12.39
N GLN A 293 -33.73 10.57 13.13
CA GLN A 293 -35.04 10.99 12.66
C GLN A 293 -35.01 12.42 12.10
N TYR A 294 -35.99 12.78 11.27
CA TYR A 294 -36.20 14.19 10.89
C TYR A 294 -36.49 15.06 12.12
N PRO A 295 -36.01 16.32 12.15
CA PRO A 295 -36.34 17.25 13.22
C PRO A 295 -37.82 17.70 13.14
N SER A 296 -38.35 18.19 14.26
CA SER A 296 -39.63 18.94 14.25
C SER A 296 -39.47 20.25 13.46
N GLY A 297 -40.52 20.70 12.75
CA GLY A 297 -40.47 21.92 11.93
C GLY A 297 -40.57 21.67 10.42
N VAL A 298 -40.66 20.41 9.99
CA VAL A 298 -40.86 20.05 8.57
C VAL A 298 -42.17 19.29 8.34
N ALA A 299 -43.11 19.38 9.29
CA ALA A 299 -44.43 18.78 9.15
C ALA A 299 -45.33 19.65 8.24
N PHE A 300 -46.49 19.10 7.85
CA PHE A 300 -47.41 19.76 6.92
C PHE A 300 -47.76 21.19 7.35
N ALA A 301 -48.02 21.42 8.64
CA ALA A 301 -48.38 22.73 9.20
C ALA A 301 -47.20 23.72 9.24
N ASP A 302 -45.95 23.24 9.26
CA ASP A 302 -44.77 24.10 9.25
C ASP A 302 -44.42 24.60 7.83
N LEU A 303 -44.83 23.81 6.83
CA LEU A 303 -44.53 24.02 5.42
C LEU A 303 -45.72 24.54 4.61
N ASN A 304 -46.93 24.50 5.16
CA ASN A 304 -48.16 24.99 4.51
C ASN A 304 -48.94 25.92 5.44
N LYS A 305 -49.43 27.02 4.88
CA LYS A 305 -50.34 27.96 5.54
C LYS A 305 -51.58 28.17 4.68
N MET A 306 -52.72 28.36 5.31
CA MET A 306 -53.97 28.67 4.65
C MET A 306 -54.60 29.88 5.32
N PHE A 307 -54.90 30.90 4.53
CA PHE A 307 -55.76 32.00 4.94
C PHE A 307 -57.17 31.72 4.46
N THR A 308 -58.14 31.84 5.36
CA THR A 308 -59.58 31.68 5.06
C THR A 308 -60.32 32.98 5.35
N ARG A 309 -61.01 33.51 4.33
CA ARG A 309 -62.05 34.54 4.50
C ARG A 309 -63.41 33.88 4.52
N LEU A 310 -64.11 33.96 5.65
CA LEU A 310 -65.48 33.49 5.85
C LEU A 310 -66.45 34.67 5.80
N ILE A 311 -67.31 34.70 4.79
CA ILE A 311 -68.37 35.70 4.66
C ILE A 311 -69.67 35.09 5.16
N VAL A 312 -70.29 35.67 6.18
CA VAL A 312 -71.48 35.15 6.87
C VAL A 312 -72.65 36.10 6.66
N PHE A 313 -73.71 35.63 5.99
CA PHE A 313 -74.97 36.34 5.84
C PHE A 313 -75.96 35.85 6.90
N LYS A 314 -76.35 36.74 7.82
CA LYS A 314 -77.38 36.50 8.84
C LYS A 314 -78.75 36.90 8.26
N LEU A 315 -79.57 35.91 7.93
CA LEU A 315 -80.88 36.13 7.33
C LEU A 315 -81.93 36.44 8.41
N PRO A 316 -82.99 37.19 8.06
CA PRO A 316 -84.02 37.59 9.02
C PRO A 316 -84.83 36.45 9.64
N ASP A 317 -84.87 35.29 8.99
CA ASP A 317 -85.54 34.07 9.46
C ASP A 317 -84.68 33.28 10.48
N GLY A 318 -83.50 33.80 10.82
CA GLY A 318 -82.54 33.17 11.72
C GLY A 318 -81.60 32.18 11.04
N HIS A 319 -81.74 31.93 9.73
CA HIS A 319 -80.81 31.09 8.98
C HIS A 319 -79.51 31.85 8.64
N ILE A 320 -78.42 31.09 8.49
CA ILE A 320 -77.11 31.62 8.09
C ILE A 320 -76.72 31.03 6.74
N LYS A 321 -76.25 31.89 5.82
CA LYS A 321 -75.53 31.47 4.60
C LYS A 321 -74.08 31.91 4.70
N ALA A 322 -73.15 31.09 4.19
CA ALA A 322 -71.73 31.42 4.25
C ALA A 322 -71.00 31.15 2.92
N ILE A 323 -70.03 32.01 2.60
CA ILE A 323 -69.08 31.86 1.48
C ILE A 323 -67.67 31.75 2.07
N LYS A 324 -66.89 30.78 1.61
CA LYS A 324 -65.47 30.64 1.96
C LYS A 324 -64.59 31.00 0.77
N GLN A 325 -63.61 31.84 1.00
CA GLN A 325 -62.53 32.14 0.07
C GLN A 325 -61.20 31.80 0.73
N MET A 326 -60.24 31.29 -0.03
CA MET A 326 -59.00 30.74 0.50
C MET A 326 -57.81 31.17 -0.34
N VAL A 327 -56.70 31.49 0.33
CA VAL A 327 -55.37 31.61 -0.28
C VAL A 327 -54.44 30.64 0.44
N ARG A 328 -53.64 29.90 -0.32
CA ARG A 328 -52.68 28.93 0.21
C ARG A 328 -51.26 29.43 0.02
N PHE A 329 -50.42 29.21 1.01
CA PHE A 329 -48.98 29.43 0.94
C PHE A 329 -48.24 28.15 1.29
N ALA A 330 -47.13 27.92 0.62
CA ALA A 330 -46.25 26.80 0.89
C ALA A 330 -44.77 27.21 0.81
N ARG A 331 -43.92 26.47 1.52
CA ARG A 331 -42.46 26.58 1.43
C ARG A 331 -41.83 25.21 1.58
N SER A 332 -40.61 25.05 1.08
CA SER A 332 -39.77 23.89 1.38
C SER A 332 -38.76 24.23 2.49
N ALA A 333 -38.14 23.19 3.03
CA ALA A 333 -37.06 23.31 3.98
C ALA A 333 -35.91 22.39 3.58
N VAL A 334 -34.68 22.77 3.89
CA VAL A 334 -33.49 21.93 3.76
C VAL A 334 -33.06 21.54 5.17
N VAL A 335 -32.90 20.24 5.40
CA VAL A 335 -32.42 19.67 6.65
C VAL A 335 -30.98 19.21 6.46
N ASP A 336 -30.10 19.66 7.34
CA ASP A 336 -28.74 19.15 7.48
C ASP A 336 -28.77 17.82 8.25
N GLU A 337 -28.28 16.75 7.64
CA GLU A 337 -28.45 15.39 8.17
C GLU A 337 -27.44 15.02 9.28
N VAL A 338 -26.47 15.88 9.57
CA VAL A 338 -25.52 15.71 10.68
C VAL A 338 -25.98 16.49 11.91
N THR A 339 -26.39 17.75 11.71
CA THR A 339 -26.70 18.69 12.79
C THR A 339 -28.20 18.79 13.09
N GLY A 340 -29.06 18.35 12.18
CA GLY A 340 -30.51 18.52 12.26
C GLY A 340 -30.98 19.97 12.05
N GLN A 341 -30.09 20.89 11.65
CA GLN A 341 -30.47 22.28 11.38
C GLN A 341 -31.40 22.38 10.18
N ILE A 342 -32.41 23.24 10.30
CA ILE A 342 -33.43 23.47 9.26
C ILE A 342 -33.22 24.86 8.66
N THR A 343 -33.06 24.92 7.34
CA THR A 343 -33.07 26.15 6.57
C THR A 343 -34.33 26.20 5.72
N TYR A 344 -35.23 27.15 6.01
CA TYR A 344 -36.45 27.33 5.22
C TYR A 344 -36.19 28.15 3.97
N HIS A 345 -36.86 27.80 2.88
CA HIS A 345 -37.02 28.70 1.74
C HIS A 345 -38.18 29.67 1.99
N ASP A 346 -38.26 30.69 1.14
CA ASP A 346 -39.31 31.71 1.22
C ASP A 346 -40.70 31.12 1.00
N TRP A 347 -41.69 31.72 1.66
CA TRP A 347 -43.09 31.39 1.43
C TRP A 347 -43.54 31.80 0.03
N GLN A 348 -44.16 30.87 -0.68
CA GLN A 348 -44.74 31.09 -2.00
C GLN A 348 -46.25 30.89 -1.95
N ALA A 349 -47.00 31.75 -2.64
CA ALA A 349 -48.44 31.56 -2.79
C ALA A 349 -48.73 30.47 -3.82
N ILE A 350 -49.68 29.60 -3.51
CA ILE A 350 -50.20 28.61 -4.45
C ILE A 350 -51.46 29.19 -5.09
N GLY A 351 -51.31 29.73 -6.30
CA GLY A 351 -52.38 30.39 -7.04
C GLY A 351 -52.50 31.88 -6.69
N ASP A 352 -53.68 32.46 -6.97
CA ASP A 352 -53.93 33.89 -6.79
C ASP A 352 -53.97 34.30 -5.33
N ARG A 353 -53.35 35.45 -5.05
CA ARG A 353 -53.32 36.07 -3.71
C ARG A 353 -54.46 37.06 -3.49
N GLU A 354 -55.21 37.38 -4.54
CA GLU A 354 -56.30 38.34 -4.50
C GLU A 354 -57.63 37.61 -4.35
N LEU A 355 -58.33 37.85 -3.27
CA LEU A 355 -59.72 37.40 -3.12
C LEU A 355 -60.63 38.42 -3.77
N VAL A 356 -61.39 38.01 -4.78
CA VAL A 356 -62.33 38.89 -5.49
C VAL A 356 -63.43 39.45 -4.56
N SER A 357 -63.92 40.64 -4.89
CA SER A 357 -65.06 41.27 -4.20
C SER A 357 -66.34 40.44 -4.34
N VAL A 358 -67.21 40.51 -3.34
CA VAL A 358 -68.50 39.82 -3.32
C VAL A 358 -69.63 40.83 -3.21
N THR A 359 -70.49 40.89 -4.22
CA THR A 359 -71.74 41.66 -4.16
C THR A 359 -72.70 41.00 -3.19
N VAL A 360 -73.26 41.78 -2.25
CA VAL A 360 -74.24 41.30 -1.29
C VAL A 360 -75.60 41.17 -1.98
N PRO A 361 -76.27 40.00 -1.90
CA PRO A 361 -77.59 39.83 -2.51
C PRO A 361 -78.62 40.81 -1.93
N ALA A 362 -79.43 41.44 -2.78
CA ALA A 362 -80.56 42.21 -2.30
C ALA A 362 -81.63 41.28 -1.70
N LEU A 363 -82.24 41.69 -0.57
CA LEU A 363 -83.34 40.98 0.07
C LEU A 363 -84.52 41.94 0.22
N GLU A 364 -85.64 41.64 -0.43
CA GLU A 364 -86.81 42.52 -0.45
C GLU A 364 -87.33 42.81 0.96
N GLY A 365 -87.58 44.09 1.27
CA GLY A 365 -88.00 44.54 2.59
C GLY A 365 -86.89 44.63 3.64
N TYR A 366 -85.63 44.39 3.26
CA TYR A 366 -84.47 44.49 4.15
C TYR A 366 -83.32 45.29 3.50
N THR A 367 -82.51 45.94 4.34
CA THR A 367 -81.26 46.62 3.97
C THR A 367 -80.09 45.88 4.62
N ALA A 368 -79.12 45.45 3.82
CA ALA A 368 -77.92 44.79 4.32
C ALA A 368 -76.93 45.80 4.94
N THR A 369 -76.17 45.38 5.96
CA THR A 369 -75.12 46.21 6.60
C THR A 369 -74.00 46.61 5.65
N MET A 370 -73.78 45.85 4.58
CA MET A 370 -72.83 46.15 3.51
C MET A 370 -73.45 45.78 2.16
N GLN A 371 -73.15 46.54 1.10
CA GLN A 371 -73.63 46.25 -0.26
C GLN A 371 -72.60 45.45 -1.07
N VAL A 372 -71.31 45.64 -0.78
CA VAL A 372 -70.20 44.93 -1.43
C VAL A 372 -69.14 44.64 -0.37
N ILE A 373 -68.60 43.42 -0.41
CA ILE A 373 -67.41 43.04 0.34
C ILE A 373 -66.23 43.23 -0.60
N PRO A 374 -65.25 44.10 -0.28
CA PRO A 374 -64.17 44.45 -1.20
C PRO A 374 -63.24 43.27 -1.50
N SER A 375 -62.43 43.40 -2.55
CA SER A 375 -61.35 42.46 -2.79
C SER A 375 -60.31 42.55 -1.67
N LEU A 376 -59.49 41.51 -1.51
CA LEU A 376 -58.45 41.47 -0.48
C LEU A 376 -57.19 40.81 -1.01
N HIS A 377 -56.08 41.55 -0.99
CA HIS A 377 -54.75 41.01 -1.25
C HIS A 377 -54.22 40.32 0.01
N VAL A 378 -54.04 39.01 -0.07
CA VAL A 378 -53.60 38.19 1.07
C VAL A 378 -52.08 38.13 1.15
N THR A 379 -51.54 38.39 2.34
CA THR A 379 -50.14 38.13 2.70
C THR A 379 -50.02 36.95 3.65
N VAL A 380 -48.85 36.34 3.73
CA VAL A 380 -48.61 35.10 4.49
C VAL A 380 -48.76 35.26 6.01
N ASP A 381 -48.71 36.49 6.51
CA ASP A 381 -48.84 36.83 7.93
C ASP A 381 -50.28 37.21 8.31
N MET A 382 -51.21 37.23 7.35
CA MET A 382 -52.62 37.46 7.65
C MET A 382 -53.25 36.26 8.35
N HIS A 383 -54.09 36.54 9.34
CA HIS A 383 -54.92 35.55 10.02
C HIS A 383 -56.32 35.47 9.40
N ASP A 384 -57.00 34.34 9.60
CA ASP A 384 -58.36 34.13 9.12
C ASP A 384 -59.30 35.30 9.46
N LEU A 385 -60.15 35.64 8.50
CA LEU A 385 -61.03 36.81 8.56
C LEU A 385 -62.49 36.37 8.44
N THR A 386 -63.33 36.79 9.39
CA THR A 386 -64.79 36.66 9.27
C THR A 386 -65.42 38.01 8.95
N VAL A 387 -66.24 38.06 7.91
CA VAL A 387 -67.04 39.23 7.52
C VAL A 387 -68.51 38.89 7.70
N GLU A 388 -69.22 39.63 8.55
CA GLU A 388 -70.65 39.42 8.79
C GLU A 388 -71.50 40.46 8.06
N VAL A 389 -72.56 40.00 7.41
CA VAL A 389 -73.56 40.81 6.74
C VAL A 389 -74.91 40.51 7.38
N GLU A 390 -75.55 41.54 7.93
CA GLU A 390 -76.86 41.43 8.57
C GLU A 390 -77.91 42.17 7.73
N TYR A 391 -79.11 41.59 7.63
CA TYR A 391 -80.24 42.20 6.92
C TYR A 391 -81.20 42.83 7.92
N ILE A 392 -81.25 44.15 7.95
CA ILE A 392 -82.10 44.94 8.84
C ILE A 392 -83.39 45.27 8.11
N LYS A 393 -84.56 45.03 8.72
CA LYS A 393 -85.86 45.30 8.09
C LYS A 393 -85.94 46.77 7.70
N SER A 394 -86.12 47.04 6.41
CA SER A 394 -86.26 48.40 5.91
C SER A 394 -87.52 49.01 6.51
N ALA A 395 -87.42 50.23 7.04
CA ALA A 395 -88.61 50.98 7.43
C ALA A 395 -89.52 51.10 6.20
N VAL A 396 -90.81 50.81 6.38
CA VAL A 396 -91.82 51.19 5.38
C VAL A 396 -91.69 52.70 5.25
N PRO A 397 -91.54 53.28 4.04
CA PRO A 397 -91.56 54.72 3.91
C PRO A 397 -92.90 55.18 4.46
N ASP A 398 -92.87 55.96 5.55
CA ASP A 398 -94.01 56.81 5.83
C ASP A 398 -94.23 57.66 4.57
N GLN A 399 -95.48 57.63 4.13
CA GLN A 399 -96.05 58.36 3.01
C GLN A 399 -95.38 59.73 2.79
N PRO A 400 -95.11 60.14 1.55
CA PRO A 400 -94.34 61.36 1.28
C PRO A 400 -95.04 62.59 1.85
N THR A 401 -94.38 63.28 2.78
CA THR A 401 -94.68 64.70 3.02
C THR A 401 -94.02 65.53 1.92
N THR A 402 -94.73 66.60 1.57
CA THR A 402 -94.52 67.54 0.47
C THR A 402 -93.09 68.08 0.33
N PRO A 403 -92.68 68.51 -0.89
CA PRO A 403 -91.30 68.90 -1.20
C PRO A 403 -90.93 70.24 -0.56
N ASP A 404 -89.77 70.29 0.11
CA ASP A 404 -89.06 71.54 0.34
C ASP A 404 -88.17 71.89 -0.87
N GLU A 405 -88.14 73.20 -1.14
CA GLU A 405 -87.52 73.94 -2.23
C GLU A 405 -85.98 73.77 -2.32
N PRO A 406 -85.34 73.91 -3.51
CA PRO A 406 -83.99 73.42 -3.72
C PRO A 406 -82.90 74.38 -3.22
N THR A 407 -81.82 73.80 -2.69
CA THR A 407 -80.55 74.48 -2.42
C THR A 407 -79.44 73.98 -3.37
N PRO A 408 -78.43 74.82 -3.68
CA PRO A 408 -77.55 74.74 -4.87
C PRO A 408 -76.40 73.70 -4.75
N PRO A 409 -75.70 73.38 -5.85
CA PRO A 409 -74.95 72.13 -6.00
C PRO A 409 -73.58 72.08 -5.30
N ASP A 410 -73.23 70.87 -4.86
CA ASP A 410 -72.00 70.50 -4.16
C ASP A 410 -70.72 70.58 -5.02
N GLU A 411 -69.61 70.88 -4.33
CA GLU A 411 -68.22 70.80 -4.80
C GLU A 411 -67.68 69.35 -4.65
N PRO A 412 -66.84 68.84 -5.57
CA PRO A 412 -66.46 67.42 -5.54
C PRO A 412 -65.39 67.15 -4.47
N THR A 413 -65.61 66.12 -3.65
CA THR A 413 -64.55 65.55 -2.80
C THR A 413 -64.24 64.10 -3.18
N THR A 414 -62.95 63.86 -3.38
CA THR A 414 -62.28 62.61 -3.72
C THR A 414 -62.45 61.56 -2.60
N PRO A 415 -62.75 60.28 -2.89
CA PRO A 415 -62.69 59.24 -1.89
C PRO A 415 -61.27 58.64 -1.84
N ASP A 416 -60.54 58.94 -0.78
CA ASP A 416 -59.39 58.13 -0.36
C ASP A 416 -59.50 57.86 1.13
N GLN A 417 -59.96 56.66 1.51
CA GLN A 417 -59.70 56.10 2.84
C GLN A 417 -59.49 54.58 2.75
N THR A 418 -58.22 54.24 2.86
CA THR A 418 -57.66 52.98 3.35
C THR A 418 -58.34 52.60 4.68
N ILE A 419 -59.01 51.45 4.75
CA ILE A 419 -59.46 50.86 6.04
C ILE A 419 -58.49 49.73 6.41
N LEU A 420 -57.70 49.99 7.44
CA LEU A 420 -56.90 49.00 8.16
C LEU A 420 -57.85 48.10 8.98
N PRO A 421 -57.73 46.76 8.97
CA PRO A 421 -58.59 45.92 9.80
C PRO A 421 -58.22 46.01 11.27
N ASN A 422 -59.24 46.22 12.09
CA ASN A 422 -59.21 46.08 13.55
C ASN A 422 -58.78 44.67 13.96
N GLN A 423 -57.95 44.63 15.00
CA GLN A 423 -57.56 43.47 15.78
C GLN A 423 -58.81 42.85 16.48
N PRO A 424 -59.02 41.52 16.49
CA PRO A 424 -60.10 40.92 17.25
C PRO A 424 -59.78 40.87 18.75
N VAL A 425 -60.82 41.17 19.54
CA VAL A 425 -60.90 41.05 20.98
C VAL A 425 -60.92 39.58 21.39
N GLN A 426 -60.03 39.21 22.32
CA GLN A 426 -59.96 37.92 22.99
C GLN A 426 -61.12 37.80 24.01
N SER A 427 -61.88 36.71 23.98
CA SER A 427 -62.85 36.37 25.02
C SER A 427 -62.55 34.96 25.56
N ASP A 428 -62.21 34.91 26.84
CA ASP A 428 -61.98 33.68 27.61
C ASP A 428 -63.30 32.93 27.89
N ASN A 429 -63.21 31.60 28.05
CA ASN A 429 -63.93 30.91 29.10
C ASN A 429 -63.16 29.68 29.63
N GLN A 430 -63.11 29.59 30.96
CA GLN A 430 -62.28 28.74 31.82
C GLN A 430 -62.65 27.24 31.80
N SER A 431 -61.67 26.34 32.10
CA SER A 431 -61.54 25.70 33.42
C SER A 431 -60.52 24.54 33.46
N ASN A 432 -59.42 24.67 34.22
CA ASN A 432 -59.19 23.98 35.51
C ASN A 432 -57.77 24.20 36.09
N ARG A 433 -57.71 24.76 37.32
CA ARG A 433 -56.86 24.44 38.51
C ARG A 433 -55.35 24.08 38.29
N THR A 434 -54.34 24.64 39.00
CA THR A 434 -54.24 24.98 40.44
C THR A 434 -52.94 25.76 40.74
N GLY A 435 -52.98 26.77 41.64
CA GLY A 435 -51.92 27.23 42.56
C GLY A 435 -50.63 27.84 41.98
N ASN A 436 -49.97 28.85 42.54
CA ASN A 436 -50.09 29.59 43.78
C ASN A 436 -49.31 30.93 43.61
N ALA A 437 -49.62 31.91 44.45
CA ALA A 437 -49.12 33.28 44.44
C ALA A 437 -47.59 33.44 44.60
N ASP A 438 -47.00 34.51 44.02
CA ASP A 438 -46.44 35.61 44.83
C ASP A 438 -45.94 36.82 44.00
N ALA A 439 -46.35 37.99 44.50
CA ALA A 439 -45.69 39.29 44.58
C ALA A 439 -45.07 39.99 43.36
N ILE A 440 -45.72 41.12 43.05
CA ILE A 440 -45.31 42.31 42.30
C ILE A 440 -44.06 42.98 42.92
N LYS A 441 -43.17 43.52 42.07
CA LYS A 441 -42.66 44.90 42.27
C LYS A 441 -42.04 45.52 41.01
N GLU A 442 -42.61 46.67 40.68
CA GLU A 442 -42.13 47.67 39.73
C GLU A 442 -40.73 48.21 40.09
N ALA A 443 -39.98 48.67 39.09
CA ALA A 443 -39.47 50.05 39.04
C ALA A 443 -38.78 50.34 37.71
N SER A 444 -39.22 51.40 37.05
CA SER A 444 -38.48 52.11 36.02
C SER A 444 -37.20 52.76 36.58
N THR A 445 -36.29 53.04 35.64
CA THR A 445 -35.57 54.31 35.41
C THR A 445 -34.03 54.36 35.63
N ILE A 446 -33.38 54.92 34.60
CA ILE A 446 -32.14 55.76 34.54
C ILE A 446 -30.77 55.07 34.37
N LEU A 447 -30.20 55.32 33.17
CA LEU A 447 -28.77 55.30 32.81
C LEU A 447 -27.99 56.41 33.55
N PRO A 448 -26.67 56.25 33.81
CA PRO A 448 -25.75 56.97 32.90
C PRO A 448 -24.43 56.26 32.57
N ASP A 449 -24.06 56.42 31.30
CA ASP A 449 -22.75 56.83 30.75
C ASP A 449 -21.44 56.26 31.31
N GLN A 450 -20.70 55.51 30.47
CA GLN A 450 -19.27 55.73 30.20
C GLN A 450 -18.89 55.33 28.75
N THR A 451 -18.58 56.37 27.97
CA THR A 451 -17.60 56.50 26.88
C THR A 451 -16.26 55.76 27.11
N ALA A 452 -15.39 55.38 26.16
CA ALA A 452 -15.31 55.44 24.69
C ALA A 452 -14.02 54.70 24.19
N LYS A 453 -13.93 54.53 22.85
CA LYS A 453 -12.77 54.44 21.91
C LYS A 453 -12.51 53.04 21.32
N SER A 454 -12.23 52.83 20.02
CA SER A 454 -12.20 53.65 18.80
C SER A 454 -11.80 52.76 17.59
N LYS A 455 -12.09 53.24 16.36
CA LYS A 455 -11.51 52.95 15.02
C LYS A 455 -12.34 52.04 14.10
N GLN A 456 -13.10 52.62 13.17
CA GLN A 456 -12.73 53.09 11.81
C GLN A 456 -12.71 51.96 10.76
N VAL A 457 -13.75 51.91 9.92
CA VAL A 457 -13.72 51.28 8.59
C VAL A 457 -14.29 52.27 7.58
N LYS A 458 -13.61 52.32 6.44
CA LYS A 458 -13.70 53.30 5.35
C LYS A 458 -14.54 52.72 4.21
N ASP A 459 -15.20 53.61 3.47
CA ASP A 459 -16.12 53.41 2.35
C ASP A 459 -15.72 52.37 1.29
N LYS A 460 -16.72 51.70 0.70
CA LYS A 460 -16.66 51.30 -0.71
C LYS A 460 -18.04 51.22 -1.36
N ARG A 461 -18.23 52.02 -2.42
CA ARG A 461 -19.33 51.95 -3.41
C ARG A 461 -19.08 50.84 -4.46
N LEU A 462 -20.20 50.46 -5.09
CA LEU A 462 -20.47 49.50 -6.18
C LEU A 462 -19.49 49.46 -7.39
N PRO A 463 -19.59 48.38 -8.21
CA PRO A 463 -20.29 48.44 -9.52
C PRO A 463 -21.31 47.26 -9.68
N GLN A 464 -22.51 47.37 -10.28
CA GLN A 464 -22.91 47.41 -11.72
C GLN A 464 -22.08 46.43 -12.60
N THR A 465 -22.59 45.55 -13.47
CA THR A 465 -23.67 45.53 -14.50
C THR A 465 -24.06 44.04 -14.74
N GLY A 466 -25.25 43.65 -15.20
CA GLY A 466 -25.77 43.90 -16.55
C GLY A 466 -26.21 42.56 -17.17
N SER A 467 -27.45 42.52 -17.60
CA SER A 467 -28.16 41.45 -18.31
C SER A 467 -27.71 41.29 -19.77
N ASN A 468 -27.98 40.12 -20.37
CA ASN A 468 -28.86 39.87 -21.53
C ASN A 468 -28.68 38.42 -22.05
N GLU A 469 -29.78 37.64 -22.04
CA GLU A 469 -30.46 37.00 -23.19
C GLU A 469 -29.77 35.71 -23.71
N GLN A 470 -30.44 34.57 -23.96
CA GLN A 470 -31.68 34.40 -24.72
C GLN A 470 -32.25 32.96 -24.54
N GLU A 471 -33.58 32.88 -24.39
CA GLU A 471 -34.58 31.90 -24.94
C GLU A 471 -34.29 30.37 -24.95
N HIS A 472 -35.21 29.43 -24.68
CA HIS A 472 -36.65 29.25 -24.95
C HIS A 472 -37.25 28.38 -23.83
N GLY A 473 -38.50 28.52 -23.37
CA GLY A 473 -39.74 28.32 -24.11
C GLY A 473 -40.45 27.04 -23.61
N HIS A 474 -41.55 27.22 -22.87
CA HIS A 474 -42.33 26.18 -22.20
C HIS A 474 -43.25 25.36 -23.15
N ILE A 475 -43.71 24.21 -22.65
CA ILE A 475 -45.06 23.58 -22.74
C ILE A 475 -45.13 22.14 -23.30
N TRP A 476 -45.74 21.30 -22.46
CA TRP A 476 -46.33 19.95 -22.55
C TRP A 476 -46.96 19.48 -23.88
N ALA A 477 -46.84 18.17 -24.19
CA ALA A 477 -47.96 17.26 -24.50
C ALA A 477 -47.51 15.82 -24.82
N ILE A 478 -48.42 14.89 -24.54
CA ILE A 478 -48.33 13.42 -24.57
C ILE A 478 -48.73 12.87 -25.95
N LEU A 479 -48.26 11.65 -26.26
CA LEU A 479 -48.88 10.57 -27.07
C LEU A 479 -48.28 10.27 -28.46
N GLY A 480 -47.82 9.02 -28.65
CA GLY A 480 -47.60 8.43 -29.98
C GLY A 480 -46.65 7.23 -29.99
N MET A 481 -47.21 6.02 -29.86
CA MET A 481 -46.52 4.74 -30.08
C MET A 481 -45.83 4.68 -31.45
N LEU A 482 -44.58 4.22 -31.48
CA LEU A 482 -43.83 3.91 -32.70
C LEU A 482 -43.81 2.38 -32.90
N SER A 483 -44.41 1.93 -34.00
CA SER A 483 -44.26 0.57 -34.53
C SER A 483 -43.45 0.61 -35.83
N MET A 484 -42.43 -0.25 -35.90
CA MET A 484 -41.97 -0.98 -37.09
C MET A 484 -41.30 -0.22 -38.27
N LEU A 485 -39.99 -0.49 -38.45
CA LEU A 485 -39.40 -1.37 -39.51
C LEU A 485 -38.17 -0.81 -40.27
N PHE A 486 -37.23 -1.74 -40.48
CA PHE A 486 -36.06 -1.80 -41.39
C PHE A 486 -34.85 -0.88 -41.10
N GLY A 487 -33.59 -1.34 -41.10
CA GLY A 487 -33.01 -2.66 -41.37
C GLY A 487 -31.66 -2.55 -42.13
N GLY A 488 -30.66 -3.31 -41.66
CA GLY A 488 -29.47 -3.77 -42.43
C GLY A 488 -28.29 -2.79 -42.53
N LEU A 489 -27.03 -3.22 -42.66
CA LEU A 489 -26.45 -4.56 -42.87
C LEU A 489 -24.90 -4.46 -42.84
N LEU A 490 -24.24 -5.62 -42.67
CA LEU A 490 -22.86 -6.03 -43.05
C LEU A 490 -21.73 -5.82 -42.01
N GLY A 491 -20.86 -6.80 -41.69
CA GLY A 491 -20.78 -8.20 -42.11
C GLY A 491 -19.36 -8.83 -41.92
N GLY A 492 -19.32 -10.14 -41.65
CA GLY A 492 -18.21 -11.09 -41.93
C GLY A 492 -17.12 -11.29 -40.85
N LYS A 493 -16.49 -12.45 -40.64
CA LYS A 493 -16.51 -13.78 -41.31
C LYS A 493 -15.55 -14.75 -40.55
N ARG A 494 -15.90 -16.06 -40.43
CA ARG A 494 -15.03 -17.29 -40.46
C ARG A 494 -13.99 -17.52 -39.31
N ARG A 495 -13.52 -18.73 -38.93
CA ARG A 495 -13.78 -20.18 -39.14
C ARG A 495 -12.75 -20.97 -38.27
N ASP A 496 -13.11 -22.17 -37.80
CA ASP A 496 -12.33 -23.41 -37.53
C ASP A 496 -11.00 -23.40 -36.72
N LYS A 497 -10.90 -24.27 -35.69
CA LYS A 497 -10.22 -25.60 -35.77
C LYS A 497 -10.16 -26.39 -34.44
N HIS A 498 -10.30 -27.71 -34.60
CA HIS A 498 -9.84 -28.77 -33.70
C HIS A 498 -8.36 -28.65 -33.31
N SER A 499 -8.04 -28.96 -32.05
CA SER A 499 -7.15 -30.07 -31.67
C SER A 499 -7.41 -30.51 -30.23
#